data_AF-C3XIF7-F1
#
_entry.id   AF-C3XIF7-F1
#
_cell.length_a   1.000
_cell.length_b   1.000
_cell.length_c   1.000
_cell.angle_alpha   90.00
_cell.angle_beta   90.00
_cell.angle_gamma   90.00
#
_symmetry.space_group_name_H-M   'P 1'
#
loop_
_entity.id
_entity.type
_entity.pdbx_description
1 polymer ?
#
loop_
_entity_poly.entity_id
_entity_poly.type
_entity_poly.pdbx_seq_one_letter_code
_entity_poly.pdbx_strand_id
1 'polypeptide(L)'
;MRKFICVMAMLGFCATSMFAATLDEANKAYNDGDYAKAIESYKKLCDEKEAKACTALGYMYRNAKGVSENTTLAQEYYKKACDLGDKESCTNANW
;
A
#
# COMPACT_ATOMS: atom_id res chain seq x y z
N MET A 1 29.17 37.02 10.63
CA MET A 1 29.59 36.02 11.62
C MET A 1 28.44 35.83 12.60
N ARG A 2 27.68 34.72 12.48
CA ARG A 2 27.68 33.60 13.45
C ARG A 2 27.13 34.10 14.82
N LYS A 3 25.90 33.77 15.25
CA LYS A 3 25.54 32.44 15.81
C LYS A 3 24.06 32.39 16.27
N PHE A 4 23.37 31.31 15.88
CA PHE A 4 22.36 30.48 16.61
C PHE A 4 21.02 31.09 17.07
N ILE A 5 19.90 30.72 16.44
CA ILE A 5 18.94 29.62 16.78
C ILE A 5 18.14 29.88 18.07
N CYS A 6 16.84 30.13 17.87
CA CYS A 6 15.69 29.70 18.67
C CYS A 6 14.48 29.94 17.74
N VAL A 7 14.07 28.99 16.90
CA VAL A 7 13.04 27.99 17.25
C VAL A 7 12.12 28.53 18.33
N MET A 8 10.90 28.93 17.96
CA MET A 8 9.64 28.63 18.68
C MET A 8 8.45 29.18 17.88
N ALA A 9 7.61 28.22 17.46
CA ALA A 9 6.15 28.31 17.43
C ALA A 9 5.50 29.46 16.62
N MET A 10 5.25 29.20 15.33
CA MET A 10 3.98 29.64 14.72
C MET A 10 3.06 28.42 14.63
N LEU A 11 2.06 28.45 15.51
CA LEU A 11 0.91 27.56 15.54
C LEU A 11 0.21 27.57 14.17
N GLY A 12 0.06 26.40 13.55
CA GLY A 12 -0.74 26.31 12.32
C GLY A 12 -0.46 25.17 11.35
N PHE A 13 0.34 24.14 11.67
CA PHE A 13 0.18 22.87 10.96
C PHE A 13 -0.93 22.13 11.68
N CYS A 14 -2.09 22.08 11.04
CA CYS A 14 -3.25 21.38 11.54
C CYS A 14 -2.81 20.01 12.06
N ALA A 15 -3.07 19.74 13.33
CA ALA A 15 -3.07 18.38 13.87
C ALA A 15 -4.26 17.59 13.29
N THR A 16 -4.53 17.73 11.98
CA THR A 16 -5.36 16.80 11.25
C THR A 16 -4.62 15.48 11.24
N SER A 17 -5.20 14.52 11.92
CA SER A 17 -5.05 13.09 11.71
C SER A 17 -5.20 12.69 10.23
N MET A 18 -4.27 13.09 9.36
CA MET A 18 -4.14 12.59 8.00
C MET A 18 -3.23 11.37 8.05
N PHE A 19 -3.70 10.27 8.65
CA PHE A 19 -3.10 8.96 8.40
C PHE A 19 -3.51 8.53 6.98
N ALA A 20 -2.90 9.14 5.97
CA ALA A 20 -2.85 8.54 4.65
C ALA A 20 -2.08 7.22 4.81
N ALA A 21 -2.67 6.11 4.39
CA ALA A 21 -1.97 4.83 4.45
C ALA A 21 -0.79 4.94 3.49
N THR A 22 0.42 4.70 3.96
CA THR A 22 1.60 4.67 3.08
C THR A 22 1.95 3.24 2.68
N LEU A 23 2.60 3.07 1.52
CA LEU A 23 3.03 1.75 1.06
C LEU A 23 4.01 1.11 2.06
N ASP A 24 4.86 1.91 2.70
CA ASP A 24 5.84 1.44 3.69
C ASP A 24 5.17 0.91 4.96
N GLU A 25 4.13 1.60 5.46
CA GLU A 25 3.35 1.12 6.61
C GLU A 25 2.58 -0.15 6.27
N ALA A 26 2.01 -0.25 5.06
CA ALA A 26 1.34 -1.45 4.60
C ALA A 26 2.31 -2.64 4.50
N ASN A 27 3.50 -2.42 3.94
CA ASN A 27 4.58 -3.41 3.88
C ASN A 27 5.07 -3.81 5.28
N LYS A 28 5.17 -2.85 6.20
CA LYS A 28 5.52 -3.14 7.60
C LYS A 28 4.46 -4.04 8.23
N ALA A 29 3.18 -3.71 8.10
CA ALA A 29 2.09 -4.54 8.62
C ALA A 29 2.13 -5.96 8.03
N TYR A 30 2.38 -6.09 6.73
CA TYR A 30 2.56 -7.38 6.08
C TYR A 30 3.73 -8.19 6.68
N ASN A 31 4.88 -7.55 6.88
CA ASN A 31 6.08 -8.18 7.44
C ASN A 31 5.92 -8.56 8.92
N ASP A 32 5.16 -7.77 9.68
CA ASP A 32 4.82 -8.04 11.08
C ASP A 32 3.78 -9.19 11.21
N GLY A 33 3.22 -9.66 10.10
CA GLY A 33 2.16 -10.68 10.09
C GLY A 33 0.76 -10.12 10.37
N ASP A 34 0.60 -8.81 10.48
CA ASP A 34 -0.69 -8.13 10.57
C ASP A 34 -1.32 -8.00 9.18
N TYR A 35 -1.69 -9.14 8.62
CA TYR A 35 -2.22 -9.22 7.26
C TYR A 35 -3.55 -8.49 7.09
N ALA A 36 -4.39 -8.44 8.12
CA ALA A 36 -5.66 -7.72 8.06
C ALA A 36 -5.43 -6.22 7.81
N LYS A 37 -4.52 -5.61 8.58
CA LYS A 37 -4.14 -4.21 8.40
C LYS A 37 -3.41 -3.97 7.08
N ALA A 38 -2.56 -4.90 6.65
CA ALA A 38 -1.89 -4.81 5.35
C ALA A 38 -2.90 -4.80 4.21
N ILE A 39 -3.89 -5.70 4.21
CA ILE A 39 -4.94 -5.76 3.19
C ILE A 39 -5.75 -4.47 3.16
N GLU A 40 -6.15 -3.94 4.31
CA GLU A 40 -6.89 -2.68 4.37
C GLU A 40 -6.09 -1.53 3.74
N SER A 41 -4.82 -1.40 4.14
CA SER A 41 -3.92 -0.37 3.63
C SER A 41 -3.67 -0.52 2.13
N TYR A 42 -3.38 -1.74 1.66
CA TYR A 42 -3.15 -1.99 0.25
C TYR A 42 -4.40 -1.77 -0.60
N LYS A 43 -5.60 -2.10 -0.09
CA LYS A 43 -6.88 -1.79 -0.78
C LYS A 43 -7.02 -0.30 -1.01
N LYS A 44 -6.87 0.50 0.05
CA LYS A 44 -6.92 1.96 -0.05
C LYS A 44 -5.91 2.50 -1.05
N LEU A 45 -4.65 2.10 -0.93
CA LEU A 45 -3.57 2.52 -1.83
C LEU A 45 -3.81 2.11 -3.30
N CYS A 46 -4.28 0.89 -3.51
CA CYS A 46 -4.63 0.39 -4.85
C CYS A 46 -5.80 1.18 -5.47
N ASP A 47 -6.77 1.60 -4.66
CA ASP A 47 -7.86 2.47 -5.09
C ASP A 47 -7.38 3.91 -5.37
N GLU A 48 -6.34 4.36 -4.67
CA GLU A 48 -5.58 5.59 -4.93
C GLU A 48 -4.57 5.44 -6.09
N LYS A 49 -4.64 4.35 -6.86
CA LYS A 49 -3.82 4.06 -8.06
C LYS A 49 -2.34 3.76 -7.79
N GLU A 50 -1.97 3.36 -6.57
CA GLU A 50 -0.64 2.83 -6.29
C GLU A 50 -0.51 1.39 -6.82
N ALA A 51 0.17 1.24 -7.96
CA ALA A 51 0.28 -0.05 -8.66
C ALA A 51 0.90 -1.16 -7.78
N LYS A 52 1.91 -0.83 -6.96
CA LYS A 52 2.56 -1.84 -6.09
C LYS A 52 1.61 -2.38 -5.03
N ALA A 53 0.68 -1.56 -4.53
CA ALA A 53 -0.32 -1.99 -3.57
C ALA A 53 -1.33 -2.96 -4.22
N CYS A 54 -1.73 -2.71 -5.47
CA CYS A 54 -2.54 -3.66 -6.22
C CYS A 54 -1.80 -5.00 -6.43
N THR A 55 -0.51 -4.97 -6.79
CA THR A 55 0.31 -6.19 -6.90
C THR A 55 0.41 -6.95 -5.58
N ALA A 56 0.57 -6.24 -4.47
CA ALA A 56 0.59 -6.85 -3.13
C ALA A 56 -0.75 -7.53 -2.80
N LEU A 57 -1.90 -6.93 -3.11
CA LEU A 57 -3.20 -7.58 -2.94
C LEU A 57 -3.33 -8.84 -3.77
N GLY A 58 -2.94 -8.78 -5.05
CA GLY A 58 -2.92 -9.95 -5.93
C GLY A 58 -2.12 -11.09 -5.30
N TYR A 59 -0.94 -10.77 -4.75
CA TYR A 59 -0.11 -11.73 -4.03
C TYR A 59 -0.79 -12.30 -2.78
N MET A 60 -1.44 -11.46 -1.97
CA MET A 60 -2.08 -11.90 -0.73
C MET A 60 -3.25 -12.85 -0.99
N TYR A 61 -4.10 -12.56 -1.99
CA TYR A 61 -5.18 -13.45 -2.38
C TYR A 61 -4.70 -14.73 -3.06
N ARG A 62 -3.60 -14.68 -3.82
CA ARG A 62 -3.01 -15.89 -4.43
C ARG A 62 -2.38 -16.83 -3.40
N ASN A 63 -1.79 -16.30 -2.33
CA ASN A 63 -1.02 -17.08 -1.36
C ASN A 63 -1.71 -17.22 0.00
N ALA A 64 -3.02 -16.97 0.05
CA ALA A 64 -3.84 -17.03 1.25
C ALA A 64 -3.24 -16.31 2.48
N LYS A 65 -2.70 -15.09 2.28
CA LYS A 65 -2.10 -14.29 3.35
C LYS A 65 -3.16 -13.43 4.04
N GLY A 66 -3.66 -13.90 5.18
CA GLY A 66 -4.69 -13.21 5.96
C GLY A 66 -6.10 -13.22 5.34
N VAL A 67 -6.26 -13.86 4.19
CA VAL A 67 -7.51 -14.08 3.46
C VAL A 67 -7.53 -15.49 2.90
N SER A 68 -8.72 -16.02 2.62
CA SER A 68 -8.85 -17.23 1.82
C SER A 68 -8.26 -17.01 0.43
N GLU A 69 -7.67 -18.07 -0.13
CA GLU A 69 -7.18 -18.04 -1.50
C GLU A 69 -8.32 -17.68 -2.46
N ASN A 70 -8.07 -16.72 -3.35
CA ASN A 70 -8.98 -16.36 -4.42
C ASN A 70 -8.17 -15.98 -5.66
N THR A 71 -8.04 -16.94 -6.56
CA THR A 71 -7.23 -16.85 -7.76
C THR A 71 -7.78 -15.83 -8.76
N THR A 72 -9.10 -15.82 -8.95
CA THR A 72 -9.80 -14.85 -9.83
C THR A 72 -9.58 -13.43 -9.33
N LEU A 73 -9.80 -13.19 -8.03
CA LEU A 73 -9.60 -11.86 -7.45
C LEU A 73 -8.13 -11.44 -7.49
N ALA A 74 -7.20 -12.38 -7.32
CA ALA A 74 -5.77 -12.11 -7.47
C ALA A 74 -5.42 -11.63 -8.88
N GLN A 75 -5.96 -12.29 -9.92
CA GLN A 75 -5.78 -11.88 -11.32
C GLN A 75 -6.33 -10.49 -11.58
N GLU A 76 -7.49 -10.15 -11.03
CA GLU A 76 -8.08 -8.81 -11.17
C GLU A 76 -7.17 -7.72 -10.60
N TYR A 77 -6.59 -7.94 -9.42
CA TYR A 77 -5.65 -7.01 -8.82
C TYR A 77 -4.33 -6.91 -9.60
N TYR A 78 -3.79 -8.02 -10.10
CA TYR A 78 -2.61 -8.00 -10.95
C TYR A 78 -2.88 -7.28 -12.29
N LYS A 79 -4.05 -7.49 -12.90
CA LYS A 79 -4.47 -6.77 -14.10
C LYS A 79 -4.54 -5.26 -13.82
N LYS A 80 -5.18 -4.85 -12.73
CA LYS A 80 -5.25 -3.45 -12.32
C LYS A 80 -3.86 -2.85 -12.10
N ALA A 81 -2.94 -3.56 -11.45
CA ALA A 81 -1.56 -3.13 -11.29
C ALA A 81 -0.83 -2.96 -12.63
N CYS A 82 -1.05 -3.88 -13.57
CA CYS A 82 -0.47 -3.84 -14.91
C CYS A 82 -0.96 -2.62 -15.68
N ASP A 83 -2.27 -2.35 -15.64
CA ASP A 83 -2.90 -1.19 -16.27
C ASP A 83 -2.40 0.14 -15.65
N LEU A 84 -1.96 0.11 -14.39
CA LEU A 84 -1.33 1.23 -13.68
C LEU A 84 0.19 1.35 -13.93
N GLY A 85 0.78 0.43 -14.70
CA GLY A 85 2.18 0.51 -15.14
C GLY A 85 3.16 -0.40 -14.39
N ASP A 86 2.69 -1.25 -13.46
CA ASP A 86 3.54 -2.29 -12.87
C ASP A 86 3.69 -3.45 -13.86
N LYS A 87 4.77 -3.42 -14.64
CA LYS A 87 5.04 -4.42 -15.68
C LYS A 87 5.22 -5.83 -15.14
N GLU A 88 5.69 -5.99 -13.90
CA GLU A 88 5.87 -7.31 -13.29
C GLU A 88 4.52 -7.98 -13.01
N SER A 89 3.50 -7.19 -12.70
CA SER A 89 2.16 -7.71 -12.47
C SER A 89 1.45 -8.18 -13.75
N CYS A 90 1.86 -7.69 -14.93
CA CYS A 90 1.26 -8.08 -16.21
C CYS A 90 1.43 -9.57 -16.51
N THR A 91 2.57 -10.16 -16.16
CA THR A 91 2.79 -11.61 -16.33
C THR A 91 1.96 -12.40 -15.33
N ASN A 92 1.82 -11.87 -14.11
CA ASN A 92 1.00 -12.44 -13.05
C ASN A 92 -0.52 -12.26 -13.26
N ALA A 93 -0.95 -11.52 -14.28
CA ALA A 93 -2.37 -11.37 -14.63
C ALA A 93 -2.86 -12.42 -15.63
N ASN A 94 -1.95 -13.17 -16.29
CA ASN A 94 -2.25 -13.98 -17.48
C ASN A 94 -2.23 -15.51 -17.25
N TRP A 95 -2.63 -15.98 -16.07
CA TRP A 95 -2.67 -17.42 -15.74
C TRP A 95 -4.07 -18.01 -15.80
#